data_AF-A0A4Q2Y0N1-F1
#
_entry.id   AF-A0A4Q2Y0N1-F1
#
_cell.length_a   1.000
_cell.length_b   1.000
_cell.length_c   1.000
_cell.angle_alpha   90.00
_cell.angle_beta   90.00
_cell.angle_gamma   90.00
#
_symmetry.space_group_name_H-M   'P 1'
#
loop_
_entity.id
_entity.type
_entity.pdbx_description
1 polymer ?
#
loop_
_entity_poly.entity_id
_entity_poly.type
_entity_poly.pdbx_seq_one_letter_code
_entity_poly.pdbx_strand_id
1 'polypeptide(L)'
;MPALTAYSNTENTALVVLKQKGYQLWYEEATESYFAEKNGWDFSAESAMELLGAVAVFEHFSPEAFESYWWRKESPELLHNLPSSPNPYSSITRYKRPDDFPGENA
;
A
#
# COMPACT_ATOMS: atom_id res chain seq x y z
N MET A 1 -19.66 3.18 7.01
CA MET A 1 -18.64 2.21 6.54
C MET A 1 -17.32 2.97 6.40
N PRO A 2 -16.21 2.50 6.99
CA PRO A 2 -14.93 3.15 6.85
C PRO A 2 -14.42 2.99 5.41
N ALA A 3 -13.82 4.05 4.88
CA ALA A 3 -13.12 4.02 3.61
C ALA A 3 -11.72 4.60 3.82
N LEU A 4 -10.74 4.06 3.09
CA LEU A 4 -9.35 4.47 3.14
C LEU A 4 -8.82 4.56 1.71
N THR A 5 -8.13 5.64 1.42
CA THR A 5 -7.44 5.87 0.15
C THR A 5 -6.01 6.24 0.48
N ALA A 6 -5.04 5.64 -0.20
CA ALA A 6 -3.65 6.03 -0.07
C ALA A 6 -3.47 7.48 -0.57
N TYR A 7 -3.07 8.36 0.33
CA TYR A 7 -2.70 9.75 0.05
C TYR A 7 -1.75 10.24 1.15
N SER A 8 -1.29 11.48 1.10
CA SER A 8 -0.31 12.01 2.06
C SER A 8 -0.73 11.86 3.54
N ASN A 9 -2.03 11.78 3.83
CA ASN A 9 -2.55 11.55 5.18
C ASN A 9 -2.40 10.11 5.70
N THR A 10 -2.15 9.13 4.82
CA THR A 10 -1.96 7.72 5.20
C THR A 10 -0.52 7.36 5.51
N GLU A 11 0.46 8.18 5.08
CA GLU A 11 1.90 7.91 5.26
C GLU A 11 2.28 7.71 6.73
N ASN A 12 1.90 8.67 7.59
CA ASN A 12 2.17 8.56 9.03
C ASN A 12 1.50 7.32 9.66
N THR A 13 0.31 6.96 9.20
CA THR A 13 -0.39 5.77 9.70
C THR A 13 0.39 4.50 9.33
N ALA A 14 0.93 4.42 8.12
CA ALA A 14 1.76 3.30 7.70
C ALA A 14 3.02 3.15 8.56
N LEU A 15 3.72 4.26 8.83
CA LEU A 15 4.90 4.28 9.71
C LEU A 15 4.56 3.83 11.14
N VAL A 16 3.43 4.28 11.69
CA VAL A 16 2.97 3.85 13.03
C VAL A 16 2.72 2.34 13.06
N VAL A 17 2.06 1.78 12.03
CA VAL A 17 1.80 0.34 11.94
C VAL A 17 3.11 -0.45 11.87
N LEU A 18 4.06 -0.03 11.03
CA LEU A 18 5.37 -0.67 10.93
C LEU A 18 6.15 -0.60 12.25
N LYS A 19 6.11 0.55 12.92
CA LYS A 19 6.75 0.72 14.24
C LYS A 19 6.14 -0.20 15.29
N GLN A 20 4.81 -0.33 15.32
CA GLN A 20 4.09 -1.24 16.22
C GLN A 20 4.39 -2.72 15.92
N LYS A 21 4.65 -3.07 14.66
CA LYS A 21 5.13 -4.40 14.25
C LYS A 21 6.59 -4.68 14.65
N GLY A 22 7.29 -3.69 15.21
CA GLY A 22 8.67 -3.83 15.71
C GLY A 22 9.75 -3.59 14.66
N TYR A 23 9.44 -2.91 13.55
CA TYR A 23 10.44 -2.52 12.57
C TYR A 23 11.23 -1.30 13.05
N GLN A 24 12.53 -1.30 12.78
CA GLN A 24 13.33 -0.07 12.75
C GLN A 24 12.98 0.68 11.47
N LEU A 25 12.81 2.00 11.55
CA LEU A 25 12.41 2.85 10.44
C LEU A 25 13.35 4.04 10.31
N TRP A 26 13.67 4.44 9.08
CA TRP A 26 14.35 5.68 8.78
C TRP A 26 13.97 6.19 7.39
N TYR A 27 14.25 7.47 7.15
CA TYR A 27 14.12 8.11 5.85
C TYR A 27 15.51 8.53 5.40
N GLU A 28 15.84 8.30 4.14
CA GLU A 28 17.11 8.70 3.55
C GLU A 28 16.88 9.81 2.53
N GLU A 29 17.37 11.01 2.83
CA GLU A 29 17.18 12.19 1.98
C GLU A 29 17.88 12.05 0.61
N ALA A 30 19.01 11.34 0.55
CA ALA A 30 19.78 11.19 -0.69
C ALA A 30 19.04 10.39 -1.77
N THR A 31 18.18 9.45 -1.36
CA THR A 31 17.38 8.58 -2.22
C THR A 31 15.89 8.91 -2.16
N GLU A 32 15.51 9.92 -1.36
CA GLU A 32 14.14 10.31 -1.08
C GLU A 32 13.22 9.12 -0.72
N SER A 33 13.77 8.15 0.01
CA SER A 33 13.14 6.84 0.23
C SER A 33 12.95 6.51 1.71
N TYR A 34 11.89 5.77 2.00
CA TYR A 34 11.62 5.18 3.30
C TYR A 34 12.23 3.80 3.40
N PHE A 35 12.75 3.48 4.57
CA PHE A 35 13.37 2.19 4.86
C PHE A 35 12.82 1.55 6.13
N ALA A 36 12.80 0.23 6.13
CA ALA A 36 12.49 -0.60 7.29
C ALA A 36 13.52 -1.72 7.44
N GLU A 37 13.86 -2.09 8.67
CA GLU A 37 14.62 -3.31 8.96
C GLU A 37 13.97 -4.08 10.12
N LYS A 38 13.99 -5.41 10.01
CA LYS A 38 13.71 -6.31 11.13
C LYS A 38 14.34 -7.68 10.91
N ASN A 39 15.08 -8.17 11.91
CA ASN A 39 15.68 -9.51 11.94
C ASN A 39 16.57 -9.83 10.72
N GLY A 40 17.32 -8.83 10.22
CA GLY A 40 18.20 -8.96 9.06
C GLY A 40 17.50 -8.81 7.71
N TRP A 41 16.21 -8.54 7.68
CA TRP A 41 15.47 -8.23 6.46
C TRP A 41 15.30 -6.74 6.30
N ASP A 42 15.75 -6.22 5.16
CA ASP A 42 15.68 -4.82 4.76
C ASP A 42 14.57 -4.59 3.73
N PHE A 43 13.94 -3.43 3.85
CA PHE A 43 12.83 -2.99 3.00
C PHE A 43 13.06 -1.54 2.63
N SER A 44 12.74 -1.16 1.39
CA SER A 44 12.75 0.23 0.93
C SER A 44 11.59 0.51 -0.01
N ALA A 45 11.12 1.76 -0.03
CA ALA A 45 10.10 2.24 -0.95
C ALA A 45 10.08 3.78 -1.04
N GLU A 46 9.42 4.33 -2.06
CA GLU A 46 9.29 5.78 -2.28
C GLU A 46 8.21 6.41 -1.38
N SER A 47 7.24 5.61 -0.92
CA SER A 47 6.24 6.02 0.09
C SER A 47 6.18 5.07 1.28
N ALA A 48 5.69 5.55 2.43
CA ALA A 48 5.49 4.71 3.60
C ALA A 48 4.35 3.68 3.38
N MET A 49 3.35 4.02 2.56
CA MET A 49 2.32 3.06 2.14
C MET A 49 2.89 1.91 1.29
N GLU A 50 3.78 2.21 0.35
CA GLU A 50 4.49 1.17 -0.42
C GLU A 50 5.40 0.34 0.48
N LEU A 51 6.11 0.96 1.43
CA LEU A 51 6.94 0.26 2.40
C LEU A 51 6.12 -0.74 3.23
N LEU A 52 4.94 -0.31 3.69
CA LEU A 52 3.99 -1.19 4.37
C LEU A 52 3.53 -2.34 3.46
N GLY A 53 3.32 -2.07 2.17
CA GLY A 53 3.01 -3.09 1.17
C GLY A 53 4.13 -4.13 1.00
N ALA A 54 5.38 -3.70 0.88
CA ALA A 54 6.55 -4.58 0.77
C ALA A 54 6.70 -5.48 2.00
N VAL A 55 6.55 -4.90 3.19
CA VAL A 55 6.55 -5.65 4.45
C VAL A 55 5.40 -6.66 4.51
N ALA A 56 4.19 -6.28 4.07
CA ALA A 56 3.05 -7.19 4.06
C ALA A 56 3.25 -8.39 3.12
N VAL A 57 3.92 -8.19 1.97
CA VAL A 57 4.31 -9.28 1.06
C VAL A 57 5.29 -10.23 1.75
N PHE A 58 6.30 -9.70 2.44
CA PHE A 58 7.24 -10.50 3.22
C PHE A 58 6.54 -11.30 4.32
N GLU A 59 5.67 -10.66 5.11
CA GLU A 59 4.92 -11.35 6.16
C GLU A 59 4.01 -12.45 5.59
N HIS A 60 3.39 -12.22 4.42
CA HIS A 60 2.54 -13.21 3.76
C HIS A 60 3.31 -14.48 3.36
N PHE A 61 4.49 -14.32 2.75
CA PHE A 61 5.29 -15.46 2.30
C PHE A 61 6.15 -16.07 3.42
N SER A 62 6.49 -15.28 4.44
CA SER A 62 7.35 -15.67 5.57
C SER A 62 8.60 -16.47 5.15
N PRO A 63 9.45 -15.92 4.27
CA PRO A 63 10.64 -16.65 3.81
C PRO A 63 11.62 -16.88 4.97
N GLU A 64 12.16 -18.10 5.06
CA GLU A 64 13.11 -18.48 6.10
C GLU A 64 14.57 -18.15 5.72
N ALA A 65 14.84 -17.98 4.43
CA ALA A 65 16.14 -17.67 3.87
C ALA A 65 16.00 -16.75 2.66
N PHE A 66 17.06 -16.00 2.36
CA PHE A 66 17.12 -15.18 1.16
C PHE A 66 17.28 -16.05 -0.09
N GLU A 67 16.29 -15.98 -0.97
CA GLU A 67 16.34 -16.54 -2.32
C GLU A 67 15.88 -15.47 -3.32
N SER A 68 16.55 -15.35 -4.46
CA SER A 68 16.14 -14.38 -5.48
C SER A 68 14.68 -14.59 -5.90
N TYR A 69 13.89 -13.52 -5.91
CA TYR A 69 12.47 -13.55 -6.28
C TYR A 69 11.60 -14.50 -5.44
N TRP A 70 11.91 -14.70 -4.15
CA TRP A 70 11.12 -15.54 -3.23
C TRP A 70 9.61 -15.20 -3.20
N TRP A 71 9.24 -13.96 -3.55
CA TRP A 71 7.86 -13.49 -3.65
C TRP A 71 7.13 -13.90 -4.94
N ARG A 72 7.84 -14.45 -5.93
CA ARG A 72 7.29 -14.82 -7.25
C ARG A 72 6.92 -16.31 -7.29
N LYS A 73 5.95 -16.74 -6.48
CA LYS A 73 5.33 -18.07 -6.62
C LYS A 73 4.41 -18.10 -7.84
N GLU A 74 4.18 -19.28 -8.43
CA GLU A 74 3.28 -19.48 -9.59
C GLU A 74 1.91 -18.85 -9.35
N SER A 75 1.74 -17.61 -9.81
CA SER A 75 0.55 -16.79 -9.59
C SER A 75 0.06 -16.28 -10.94
N PRO A 76 -1.26 -16.09 -11.10
CA PRO A 76 -1.79 -15.47 -12.31
C PRO A 76 -1.17 -14.07 -12.48
N GLU A 77 -0.88 -13.70 -13.72
CA GLU A 77 -0.47 -12.33 -14.01
C GLU A 77 -1.69 -11.41 -13.90
N LEU A 78 -1.75 -10.63 -12.82
CA LEU A 78 -2.82 -9.68 -12.55
C LEU A 78 -2.49 -8.25 -12.98
N LEU A 79 -1.21 -7.85 -13.01
CA LEU A 79 -0.81 -6.46 -13.25
C LEU A 79 -1.37 -5.90 -14.57
N HIS A 80 -1.43 -6.76 -15.59
CA HIS A 80 -1.93 -6.41 -16.92
C HIS A 80 -3.30 -7.00 -17.25
N ASN A 81 -3.90 -7.79 -16.36
CA ASN A 81 -5.15 -8.53 -16.62
C ASN A 81 -6.27 -8.22 -15.61
N LEU A 82 -6.18 -7.12 -14.87
CA LEU A 82 -7.28 -6.68 -14.00
C LEU A 82 -8.50 -6.25 -14.82
N PRO A 83 -9.73 -6.55 -14.36
CA PRO A 83 -10.94 -6.06 -15.00
C PRO A 83 -11.02 -4.52 -14.90
N SER A 84 -11.49 -3.88 -15.96
CA SER A 84 -11.66 -2.42 -16.02
C SER A 84 -12.87 -1.90 -15.23
N SER A 85 -13.73 -2.81 -14.75
CA SER A 85 -14.90 -2.47 -13.95
C SER A 85 -15.08 -3.43 -12.77
N PRO A 86 -15.55 -2.93 -11.63
CA PRO A 86 -15.79 -3.75 -10.44
C PRO A 86 -17.08 -4.57 -10.60
N ASN A 87 -17.19 -5.68 -9.86
CA ASN A 87 -18.49 -6.30 -9.60
C ASN A 87 -19.41 -5.29 -8.90
N PRO A 88 -20.75 -5.41 -9.01
CA PRO A 88 -21.69 -4.48 -8.38
C PRO A 88 -21.39 -4.27 -6.89
N TYR A 89 -21.09 -3.03 -6.50
CA TYR A 89 -20.88 -2.61 -5.10
C TYR A 89 -21.26 -1.14 -4.89
N SER A 90 -21.61 -0.77 -3.65
CA SER A 90 -21.88 0.62 -3.27
C SER A 90 -20.61 1.28 -2.70
N SER A 91 -19.97 2.12 -3.51
CA SER A 91 -18.81 2.89 -3.06
C SER A 91 -19.21 4.06 -2.18
N ILE A 92 -18.58 4.20 -1.02
CA ILE A 92 -18.73 5.39 -0.16
C ILE A 92 -17.89 6.55 -0.67
N THR A 93 -16.70 6.29 -1.22
CA THR A 93 -15.80 7.33 -1.73
C THR A 93 -16.24 7.88 -3.08
N ARG A 94 -16.98 7.10 -3.88
CA ARG A 94 -17.60 7.55 -5.13
C ARG A 94 -19.07 7.92 -4.98
N TYR A 95 -19.58 7.97 -3.75
CA TYR A 95 -20.92 8.49 -3.50
C TYR A 95 -20.92 9.97 -3.86
N LYS A 96 -21.50 10.32 -5.02
CA LYS A 96 -21.73 11.70 -5.40
C LYS A 96 -22.60 12.34 -4.32
N ARG A 97 -22.12 13.38 -3.65
CA ARG A 97 -23.04 14.21 -2.86
C ARG A 97 -23.94 14.93 -3.87
N PRO A 98 -25.26 15.04 -3.62
CA PRO A 98 -26.16 15.81 -4.49
C PRO A 98 -25.68 17.25 -4.73
N ASP A 99 -24.85 17.76 -3.83
CA ASP A 99 -24.45 19.16 -3.74
C ASP A 99 -23.17 19.50 -4.54
N ASP A 100 -22.49 18.51 -5.12
CA ASP A 100 -21.22 18.70 -5.84
C ASP A 100 -21.41 19.34 -7.26
N PHE A 101 -22.66 19.57 -7.69
CA PHE A 101 -22.98 20.32 -8.92
C PHE A 101 -24.14 21.30 -8.69
N PRO A 102 -23.90 22.60 -8.49
CA PRO A 102 -24.97 23.58 -8.57
C PRO A 102 -25.35 23.76 -10.05
N GLY A 103 -26.39 23.03 -10.47
CA GLY A 103 -27.23 23.33 -11.63
C GLY A 103 -26.54 23.58 -12.98
N GLU A 104 -26.50 22.56 -13.85
CA GLU A 104 -26.77 22.81 -15.26
C GLU A 104 -28.27 22.65 -15.50
N ASN A 105 -28.99 23.74 -15.30
CA ASN A 105 -30.28 24.01 -15.93
C ASN A 105 -30.13 25.35 -16.66
N ALA A 106 -29.77 25.31 -17.94
CA ALA A 106 -30.19 26.24 -18.99
C ALA A 106 -29.84 25.66 -20.36
#